data_AF-A0A8K0EUZ3-F1
#
_entry.id   AF-A0A8K0EUZ3-F1
#
_cell.length_a   1.000
_cell.length_b   1.000
_cell.length_c   1.000
_cell.angle_alpha   90.00
_cell.angle_beta   90.00
_cell.angle_gamma   90.00
#
_symmetry.space_group_name_H-M   'P 1'
#
loop_
_entity.id
_entity.type
_entity.pdbx_description
1 polymer ?
#
loop_
_entity_poly.entity_id
_entity_poly.type
_entity_poly.pdbx_seq_one_letter_code
_entity_poly.pdbx_strand_id
1 'polypeptide(L)'
;MAATPDSRTVRPRRSARSTKITDDVWKPPFYMQHSMFLYSLAVLDSLQRVWLSPCFPKLPDGAAPTDGDSLTHFKSDLLAYLAAYRKSALEEWRKHIKEHDMSQARVHIVASAPGRHQGGSKNQWGHLKLRQVFQARGPPADLVKGWPVIGQFSSIGSLGADAQKWLCGEWLSSLATVRGKPSLMLGSRQPQLQLIYPSVNNVRSSLEGYPAGGSLPYSINTARKQPYLNKFLHQWSASARGRTRASPHIKTYTRTSPDCSRLAWFLVTSANLSKAAWGALEKNGAQLMIRSYEIGVLFLPQDFGEDTTFAVNTSCSEPFPIPYDLPPLPYGTNDQPWVVDLPYVNKPDSHGCVWQPS
;
A
#
# COMPACT_ATOMS: atom_id res chain seq x y z
N MET A 1 50.22 -27.13 57.79
CA MET A 1 49.74 -26.03 58.66
C MET A 1 49.95 -24.72 57.93
N ALA A 2 48.87 -23.93 57.78
CA ALA A 2 48.79 -22.48 57.50
C ALA A 2 49.51 -21.93 56.23
N ALA A 3 49.12 -20.84 55.58
CA ALA A 3 47.88 -20.09 55.33
C ALA A 3 48.32 -18.98 54.33
N THR A 4 47.42 -18.61 53.42
CA THR A 4 47.53 -17.59 52.35
C THR A 4 47.81 -16.15 52.85
N PRO A 5 48.30 -15.18 52.02
CA PRO A 5 47.38 -14.35 51.20
C PRO A 5 47.90 -13.79 49.84
N ASP A 6 46.98 -13.80 48.87
CA ASP A 6 46.54 -12.71 47.94
C ASP A 6 47.52 -11.66 47.37
N SER A 7 47.51 -11.47 46.03
CA SER A 7 47.17 -10.16 45.42
C SER A 7 47.29 -10.09 43.89
N ARG A 8 46.20 -9.56 43.30
CA ARG A 8 46.12 -8.52 42.25
C ARG A 8 46.58 -8.82 40.81
N THR A 9 45.55 -8.87 39.98
CA THR A 9 45.44 -8.52 38.56
C THR A 9 46.35 -7.38 38.08
N VAL A 10 47.12 -7.66 37.02
CA VAL A 10 47.92 -6.70 36.25
C VAL A 10 47.24 -6.43 34.91
N ARG A 11 46.87 -5.18 34.64
CA ARG A 11 46.64 -4.65 33.28
C ARG A 11 47.95 -4.08 32.74
N PRO A 12 48.19 -4.16 31.42
CA PRO A 12 48.96 -3.13 30.72
C PRO A 12 48.10 -2.37 29.69
N ARG A 13 48.25 -1.04 29.74
CA ARG A 13 47.78 -0.06 28.74
C ARG A 13 48.55 -0.20 27.42
N ARG A 14 47.86 -0.12 26.28
CA ARG A 14 48.39 0.38 24.99
C ARG A 14 47.29 1.20 24.32
N SER A 15 47.37 2.53 24.43
CA SER A 15 47.85 3.47 23.40
C SER A 15 46.87 3.63 22.23
N ALA A 16 46.02 4.64 22.33
CA ALA A 16 45.27 5.18 21.22
C ALA A 16 46.22 5.74 20.15
N ARG A 17 46.14 5.22 18.93
CA ARG A 17 46.51 5.94 17.72
C ARG A 17 45.39 5.78 16.70
N SER A 18 44.91 6.94 16.28
CA SER A 18 44.01 7.21 15.17
C SER A 18 44.39 6.44 13.91
N THR A 19 43.43 5.70 13.35
CA THR A 19 43.28 5.55 11.91
C THR A 19 41.86 5.94 11.56
N LYS A 20 41.70 7.21 11.15
CA LYS A 20 40.61 7.65 10.29
C LYS A 20 40.58 6.70 9.09
N ILE A 21 39.55 5.87 8.99
CA ILE A 21 39.19 5.27 7.71
C ILE A 21 38.38 6.36 7.01
N THR A 22 39.06 6.95 6.04
CA THR A 22 38.58 7.99 5.14
C THR A 22 37.40 7.50 4.31
N ASP A 23 36.53 8.46 4.00
CA ASP A 23 35.54 8.42 2.92
C ASP A 23 36.11 7.75 1.66
N ASP A 24 35.53 6.64 1.22
CA ASP A 24 35.46 6.18 -0.19
C ASP A 24 35.07 4.69 -0.30
N VAL A 25 33.87 4.31 0.14
CA VAL A 25 33.21 3.11 -0.41
C VAL A 25 31.70 3.34 -0.34
N TRP A 26 31.14 4.06 -1.31
CA TRP A 26 29.77 3.96 -1.85
C TRP A 26 29.61 5.07 -2.89
N LYS A 27 30.35 4.95 -4.01
CA LYS A 27 30.01 5.68 -5.23
C LYS A 27 29.04 4.79 -6.03
N PRO A 28 27.74 5.11 -6.13
CA PRO A 28 26.90 4.50 -7.15
C PRO A 28 27.44 4.91 -8.53
N PRO A 29 27.60 3.99 -9.49
CA PRO A 29 28.14 4.32 -10.79
C PRO A 29 27.05 4.89 -11.68
N PHE A 30 26.52 6.08 -11.41
CA PHE A 30 25.70 6.82 -12.37
C PHE A 30 25.88 8.32 -12.16
N TYR A 31 26.78 8.91 -12.95
CA TYR A 31 26.65 10.31 -13.36
C TYR A 31 25.32 10.43 -14.11
N MET A 32 24.29 11.01 -13.50
CA MET A 32 23.04 11.36 -14.18
C MET A 32 22.92 12.87 -14.26
N GLN A 33 23.25 13.40 -15.44
CA GLN A 33 22.85 14.72 -15.89
C GLN A 33 21.42 14.60 -16.48
N HIS A 34 20.45 15.32 -15.90
CA HIS A 34 19.15 15.71 -16.50
C HIS A 34 17.89 14.79 -16.43
N SER A 35 17.74 13.85 -15.49
CA SER A 35 16.47 13.07 -15.42
C SER A 35 16.07 12.63 -14.01
N MET A 36 14.83 12.94 -13.60
CA MET A 36 14.24 12.50 -12.32
C MET A 36 13.46 11.19 -12.49
N PHE A 37 13.76 10.19 -11.66
CA PHE A 37 12.95 8.98 -11.46
C PHE A 37 12.42 8.94 -10.03
N LEU A 38 11.12 8.66 -9.84
CA LEU A 38 10.51 8.44 -8.52
C LEU A 38 10.30 6.94 -8.28
N TYR A 39 10.87 6.44 -7.18
CA TYR A 39 10.73 5.05 -6.74
C TYR A 39 9.91 4.97 -5.44
N SER A 40 9.17 3.88 -5.25
CA SER A 40 8.71 3.42 -3.93
C SER A 40 9.29 2.03 -3.71
N LEU A 41 10.13 1.86 -2.69
CA LEU A 41 10.92 0.65 -2.42
C LEU A 41 10.84 0.23 -0.95
N ALA A 42 10.78 -1.07 -0.72
CA ALA A 42 11.48 -1.80 0.36
C ALA A 42 12.17 -3.00 -0.33
N VAL A 43 13.06 -3.81 0.26
CA VAL A 43 13.66 -5.01 -0.37
C VAL A 43 13.87 -6.11 0.68
N LEU A 44 13.56 -7.36 0.28
CA LEU A 44 14.00 -8.70 0.75
C LEU A 44 12.80 -9.66 0.76
N ASP A 45 12.90 -10.76 -0.01
CA ASP A 45 12.04 -11.97 -0.21
C ASP A 45 10.50 -11.86 -0.25
N SER A 46 9.98 -10.65 -0.10
CA SER A 46 8.56 -10.30 -0.11
C SER A 46 8.13 -9.83 -1.50
N LEU A 47 6.90 -10.17 -1.90
CA LEU A 47 6.35 -9.65 -3.16
C LEU A 47 6.12 -8.15 -3.02
N GLN A 48 6.75 -7.39 -3.93
CA GLN A 48 6.69 -5.95 -4.03
C GLN A 48 6.45 -5.52 -5.48
N ARG A 49 5.96 -4.30 -5.67
CA ARG A 49 5.85 -3.66 -6.98
C ARG A 49 6.34 -2.24 -6.91
N VAL A 50 6.95 -1.82 -8.00
CA VAL A 50 7.40 -0.47 -8.25
C VAL A 50 6.60 0.07 -9.42
N TRP A 51 6.04 1.27 -9.27
CA TRP A 51 5.65 2.07 -10.43
C TRP A 51 6.84 2.92 -10.82
N LEU A 52 7.18 2.91 -12.11
CA LEU A 52 8.23 3.74 -12.67
C LEU A 52 7.57 4.88 -13.43
N SER A 53 7.91 6.11 -13.07
CA SER A 53 7.48 7.27 -13.83
C SER A 53 8.15 7.29 -15.21
N PRO A 54 7.55 7.95 -16.20
CA PRO A 54 8.30 8.43 -17.36
C PRO A 54 9.47 9.31 -16.91
N CYS A 55 10.45 9.49 -17.81
CA CYS A 55 11.43 10.54 -17.63
C CYS A 55 10.75 11.89 -17.85
N PHE A 56 10.69 12.72 -16.81
CA PHE A 56 10.13 14.06 -16.88
C PHE A 56 11.23 15.05 -17.29
N PRO A 57 11.14 15.71 -18.46
CA PRO A 57 12.14 16.68 -18.89
C PRO A 57 12.00 18.00 -18.12
N LYS A 58 13.04 18.83 -18.14
CA LYS A 58 12.98 20.18 -17.58
C LYS A 58 12.10 21.07 -18.44
N LEU A 59 11.30 21.92 -17.80
CA LEU A 59 10.50 22.95 -18.48
C LEU A 59 11.41 24.06 -19.04
N PRO A 60 10.98 24.77 -20.10
CA PRO A 60 11.66 25.96 -20.60
C PRO A 60 11.77 27.05 -19.53
N ASP A 61 12.80 27.89 -19.64
CA ASP A 61 12.95 29.05 -18.75
C ASP A 61 11.75 30.00 -18.88
N GLY A 62 11.25 30.49 -17.75
CA GLY A 62 10.08 31.36 -17.68
C GLY A 62 8.73 30.63 -17.61
N ALA A 63 8.71 29.29 -17.61
CA ALA A 63 7.48 28.52 -17.40
C ALA A 63 6.83 28.83 -16.04
N ALA A 64 5.49 28.84 -16.02
CA ALA A 64 4.73 29.02 -14.80
C ALA A 64 4.84 27.78 -13.89
N PRO A 65 4.74 27.91 -12.55
CA PRO A 65 4.82 26.77 -11.64
C PRO A 65 3.77 25.67 -11.86
N THR A 66 2.66 26.01 -12.54
CA THR A 66 1.56 25.10 -12.91
C THR A 66 1.77 24.41 -14.26
N ASP A 67 2.75 24.86 -15.05
CA ASP A 67 3.03 24.26 -16.36
C ASP A 67 3.55 22.84 -16.21
N GLY A 68 3.29 22.00 -17.22
CA GLY A 68 3.70 20.61 -17.21
C GLY A 68 2.98 19.75 -16.17
N ASP A 69 1.78 20.11 -15.72
CA ASP A 69 0.91 19.17 -15.01
C ASP A 69 0.20 18.25 -16.02
N SER A 70 -0.05 17.01 -15.59
CA SER A 70 -0.77 15.99 -16.35
C SER A 70 -2.29 16.16 -16.28
N LEU A 71 -3.00 15.49 -17.18
CA LEU A 71 -4.47 15.36 -17.13
C LEU A 71 -4.98 14.64 -15.87
N THR A 72 -4.10 13.96 -15.14
CA THR A 72 -4.41 13.29 -13.87
C THR A 72 -4.09 14.15 -12.64
N HIS A 73 -3.59 15.37 -12.84
CA HIS A 73 -3.10 16.29 -11.81
C HIS A 73 -1.93 15.74 -10.97
N PHE A 74 -1.15 14.82 -11.54
CA PHE A 74 -0.02 14.17 -10.88
C PHE A 74 0.97 15.16 -10.24
N LYS A 75 1.36 16.22 -10.97
CA LYS A 75 2.35 17.19 -10.47
C LYS A 75 1.79 17.96 -9.27
N SER A 76 0.55 18.46 -9.41
CA SER A 76 -0.12 19.20 -8.35
C SER A 76 -0.34 18.36 -7.10
N ASP A 77 -0.79 17.11 -7.25
CA ASP A 77 -1.00 16.19 -6.14
C ASP A 77 0.32 15.81 -5.44
N LEU A 78 1.42 15.61 -6.20
CA LEU A 78 2.73 15.32 -5.63
C LEU A 78 3.27 16.51 -4.83
N LEU A 79 3.17 17.72 -5.38
CA LEU A 79 3.56 18.95 -4.70
C LEU A 79 2.75 19.18 -3.42
N ALA A 80 1.45 18.87 -3.44
CA ALA A 80 0.59 18.95 -2.26
C ALA A 80 1.02 17.93 -1.19
N TYR A 81 1.34 16.69 -1.59
CA TYR A 81 1.84 15.66 -0.69
C TYR A 81 3.14 16.06 0.00
N LEU A 82 4.13 16.56 -0.75
CA LEU A 82 5.40 17.03 -0.19
C LEU A 82 5.20 18.25 0.72
N ALA A 83 4.32 19.18 0.34
CA ALA A 83 4.00 20.35 1.18
C ALA A 83 3.39 19.95 2.54
N ALA A 84 2.64 18.84 2.59
CA ALA A 84 1.97 18.39 3.81
C ALA A 84 2.95 17.99 4.94
N TYR A 85 4.19 17.63 4.61
CA TYR A 85 5.25 17.35 5.59
C TYR A 85 5.67 18.59 6.39
N ARG A 86 5.50 19.80 5.82
CA ARG A 86 5.92 21.08 6.43
C ARG A 86 7.41 21.07 6.86
N LYS A 87 8.27 20.54 5.99
CA LYS A 87 9.73 20.45 6.22
C LYS A 87 10.48 21.25 5.16
N SER A 88 11.35 22.16 5.60
CA SER A 88 12.20 22.98 4.73
C SER A 88 13.09 22.14 3.81
N ALA A 89 13.56 20.97 4.29
CA ALA A 89 14.37 20.03 3.50
C ALA A 89 13.66 19.51 2.24
N LEU A 90 12.32 19.61 2.15
CA LEU A 90 11.56 19.21 0.97
C LEU A 90 11.29 20.38 0.01
N GLU A 91 11.60 21.63 0.38
CA GLU A 91 11.36 22.78 -0.49
C GLU A 91 12.25 22.75 -1.73
N GLU A 92 13.48 22.27 -1.62
CA GLU A 92 14.37 22.05 -2.77
C GLU A 92 13.78 21.04 -3.74
N TRP A 93 13.28 19.90 -3.24
CA TRP A 93 12.59 18.91 -4.05
C TRP A 93 11.31 19.47 -4.68
N ARG A 94 10.52 20.26 -3.95
CA ARG A 94 9.33 20.92 -4.49
C ARG A 94 9.69 21.91 -5.59
N LYS A 95 10.77 22.68 -5.45
CA LYS A 95 11.28 23.58 -6.49
C LYS A 95 11.72 22.77 -7.71
N HIS A 96 12.49 21.71 -7.49
CA HIS A 96 12.95 20.84 -8.57
C HIS A 96 11.78 20.22 -9.34
N ILE A 97 10.74 19.71 -8.66
CA ILE A 97 9.52 19.18 -9.31
C ILE A 97 8.78 20.28 -10.09
N LYS A 98 8.69 21.51 -9.57
CA LYS A 98 8.06 22.64 -10.29
C LYS A 98 8.75 22.94 -11.62
N GLU A 99 10.06 22.71 -11.71
CA GLU A 99 10.86 22.95 -12.92
C GLU A 99 10.76 21.82 -13.97
N HIS A 100 10.00 20.74 -13.73
CA HIS A 100 9.89 19.61 -14.65
C HIS A 100 8.49 19.46 -15.24
N ASP A 101 8.45 19.00 -16.50
CA ASP A 101 7.22 18.66 -17.22
C ASP A 101 6.81 17.23 -16.89
N MET A 102 5.72 17.11 -16.12
CA MET A 102 5.12 15.85 -15.73
C MET A 102 3.83 15.55 -16.50
N SER A 103 3.56 16.25 -17.62
CA SER A 103 2.34 16.11 -18.42
C SER A 103 2.09 14.69 -18.93
N GLN A 104 3.16 13.92 -19.14
CA GLN A 104 3.15 12.52 -19.56
C GLN A 104 2.75 11.52 -18.46
N ALA A 105 2.52 11.97 -17.21
CA ALA A 105 2.03 11.10 -16.16
C ALA A 105 0.57 10.67 -16.46
N ARG A 106 0.33 9.35 -16.47
CA ARG A 106 -0.98 8.75 -16.79
C ARG A 106 -1.69 8.12 -15.58
N VAL A 107 -1.13 8.30 -14.38
CA VAL A 107 -1.68 7.77 -13.13
C VAL A 107 -2.13 8.89 -12.22
N HIS A 108 -3.08 8.61 -11.34
CA HIS A 108 -3.51 9.55 -10.29
C HIS A 108 -2.77 9.25 -8.98
N ILE A 109 -2.30 10.28 -8.28
CA ILE A 109 -1.78 10.11 -6.92
C ILE A 109 -2.94 9.98 -5.94
N VAL A 110 -2.89 8.93 -5.13
CA VAL A 110 -3.77 8.74 -3.97
C VAL A 110 -2.88 8.67 -2.74
N ALA A 111 -2.87 9.76 -1.98
CA ALA A 111 -1.98 9.92 -0.84
C ALA A 111 -2.77 10.17 0.45
N SER A 112 -2.10 9.97 1.58
CA SER A 112 -2.60 10.31 2.91
C SER A 112 -1.57 11.17 3.63
N ALA A 113 -2.04 12.19 4.33
CA ALA A 113 -1.22 13.02 5.20
C ALA A 113 -1.90 13.13 6.58
N PRO A 114 -1.15 12.99 7.69
CA PRO A 114 -1.71 13.11 9.04
C PRO A 114 -2.39 14.46 9.27
N GLY A 115 -3.56 14.42 9.89
CA GLY A 115 -4.31 15.62 10.19
C GLY A 115 -5.82 15.39 10.28
N ARG A 116 -6.51 16.47 10.61
CA ARG A 116 -7.98 16.59 10.59
C ARG A 116 -8.36 17.51 9.45
N HIS A 117 -8.81 16.92 8.35
CA HIS A 117 -9.12 17.61 7.10
C HIS A 117 -10.61 17.98 7.08
N GLN A 118 -10.94 19.21 6.65
CA GLN A 118 -12.30 19.75 6.64
C GLN A 118 -12.60 20.46 5.30
N GLY A 119 -13.88 20.67 4.99
CA GLY A 119 -14.28 21.29 3.72
C GLY A 119 -13.72 20.54 2.50
N GLY A 120 -13.24 21.28 1.50
CA GLY A 120 -12.65 20.71 0.27
C GLY A 120 -11.37 19.90 0.51
N SER A 121 -10.61 20.21 1.56
CA SER A 121 -9.36 19.49 1.88
C SER A 121 -9.57 18.01 2.22
N LYS A 122 -10.79 17.62 2.62
CA LYS A 122 -11.16 16.21 2.83
C LYS A 122 -10.91 15.35 1.60
N ASN A 123 -11.18 15.89 0.42
CA ASN A 123 -11.07 15.16 -0.84
C ASN A 123 -9.63 15.11 -1.37
N GLN A 124 -8.66 15.72 -0.69
CA GLN A 124 -7.25 15.65 -1.08
C GLN A 124 -6.55 14.39 -0.60
N TRP A 125 -7.10 13.70 0.41
CA TRP A 125 -6.40 12.64 1.12
C TRP A 125 -7.23 11.36 1.30
N GLY A 126 -6.52 10.25 1.47
CA GLY A 126 -7.08 8.96 1.89
C GLY A 126 -8.18 8.44 0.97
N HIS A 127 -9.17 7.78 1.56
CA HIS A 127 -10.23 7.15 0.77
C HIS A 127 -11.17 8.17 0.11
N LEU A 128 -11.20 9.43 0.60
CA LEU A 128 -12.00 10.50 -0.01
C LEU A 128 -11.34 11.08 -1.26
N LYS A 129 -10.00 11.10 -1.36
CA LYS A 129 -9.31 11.36 -2.64
C LYS A 129 -9.70 10.34 -3.69
N LEU A 130 -9.69 9.06 -3.31
CA LEU A 130 -10.10 7.98 -4.20
C LEU A 130 -11.56 8.16 -4.66
N ARG A 131 -12.47 8.46 -3.73
CA ARG A 131 -13.87 8.77 -4.02
C ARG A 131 -14.01 9.93 -5.01
N GLN A 132 -13.29 11.03 -4.79
CA GLN A 132 -13.34 12.21 -5.66
C GLN A 132 -12.90 11.86 -7.09
N VAL A 133 -11.79 11.13 -7.24
CA VAL A 133 -11.31 10.69 -8.56
C VAL A 133 -12.36 9.80 -9.24
N PHE A 134 -12.96 8.85 -8.51
CA PHE A 134 -13.99 7.98 -9.08
C PHE A 134 -15.31 8.70 -9.42
N GLN A 135 -15.70 9.73 -8.68
CA GLN A 135 -16.86 10.54 -9.04
C GLN A 135 -16.66 11.24 -10.39
N ALA A 136 -15.46 11.77 -10.62
CA ALA A 136 -15.13 12.47 -11.85
C ALA A 136 -14.87 11.52 -13.03
N ARG A 137 -14.08 10.46 -12.80
CA ARG A 137 -13.47 9.64 -13.86
C ARG A 137 -13.58 8.13 -13.63
N GLY A 138 -14.31 7.67 -12.61
CA GLY A 138 -14.45 6.25 -12.29
C GLY A 138 -15.24 5.45 -13.34
N PRO A 139 -15.50 4.18 -13.08
CA PRO A 139 -16.30 3.35 -13.99
C PRO A 139 -17.78 3.79 -14.04
N PRO A 140 -18.47 3.60 -15.18
CA PRO A 140 -19.93 3.74 -15.27
C PRO A 140 -20.67 2.75 -14.36
N ALA A 141 -21.81 3.13 -13.80
CA ALA A 141 -22.51 2.35 -12.78
C ALA A 141 -23.03 0.98 -13.29
N ASP A 142 -23.52 1.00 -14.52
CA ASP A 142 -24.10 -0.07 -15.29
C ASP A 142 -23.07 -1.15 -15.67
N LEU A 143 -21.85 -0.73 -16.03
CA LEU A 143 -20.72 -1.63 -16.27
C LEU A 143 -20.38 -2.48 -15.04
N VAL A 144 -20.24 -1.83 -13.88
CA VAL A 144 -19.69 -2.46 -12.66
C VAL A 144 -20.76 -2.97 -11.71
N LYS A 145 -21.99 -3.16 -12.19
CA LYS A 145 -23.10 -3.71 -11.41
C LYS A 145 -22.74 -5.11 -10.91
N GLY A 146 -22.69 -5.29 -9.59
CA GLY A 146 -22.33 -6.57 -8.97
C GLY A 146 -20.83 -6.92 -8.98
N TRP A 147 -19.96 -6.05 -9.52
CA TRP A 147 -18.51 -6.27 -9.54
C TRP A 147 -17.92 -6.17 -8.13
N PRO A 148 -17.23 -7.22 -7.62
CA PRO A 148 -16.61 -7.19 -6.31
C PRO A 148 -15.45 -6.20 -6.24
N VAL A 149 -15.20 -5.69 -5.04
CA VAL A 149 -13.98 -4.96 -4.70
C VAL A 149 -13.01 -5.91 -4.02
N ILE A 150 -11.76 -5.91 -4.48
CA ILE A 150 -10.67 -6.69 -3.89
C ILE A 150 -9.72 -5.74 -3.19
N GLY A 151 -9.38 -6.03 -1.94
CA GLY A 151 -8.30 -5.38 -1.21
C GLY A 151 -7.26 -6.40 -0.78
N GLN A 152 -5.99 -6.13 -1.04
CA GLN A 152 -4.88 -6.97 -0.63
C GLN A 152 -3.88 -6.09 0.15
N PHE A 153 -3.43 -6.57 1.29
CA PHE A 153 -2.55 -5.80 2.19
C PHE A 153 -1.70 -6.72 3.07
N SER A 154 -0.74 -6.13 3.78
CA SER A 154 0.20 -6.85 4.65
C SER A 154 -0.07 -6.61 6.15
N SER A 155 -0.95 -5.68 6.51
CA SER A 155 -1.31 -5.37 7.89
C SER A 155 -2.76 -4.95 8.03
N ILE A 156 -3.32 -5.16 9.22
CA ILE A 156 -4.71 -4.84 9.56
C ILE A 156 -4.74 -3.99 10.84
N GLY A 157 -5.37 -2.82 10.76
CA GLY A 157 -5.63 -1.95 11.91
C GLY A 157 -6.95 -2.26 12.63
N SER A 158 -7.26 -1.48 13.67
CA SER A 158 -8.54 -1.55 14.36
C SER A 158 -9.66 -0.89 13.54
N LEU A 159 -10.58 -1.71 13.03
CA LEU A 159 -11.65 -1.29 12.13
C LEU A 159 -12.95 -0.95 12.89
N GLY A 160 -13.05 -1.39 14.15
CA GLY A 160 -14.23 -1.29 15.01
C GLY A 160 -15.02 -2.59 15.03
N ALA A 161 -15.95 -2.72 15.99
CA ALA A 161 -16.70 -3.96 16.24
C ALA A 161 -17.78 -4.29 15.20
N ASP A 162 -18.15 -3.33 14.36
CA ASP A 162 -19.19 -3.46 13.35
C ASP A 162 -18.63 -3.09 11.96
N ALA A 163 -18.70 -4.04 11.03
CA ALA A 163 -18.26 -3.87 9.65
C ALA A 163 -18.91 -2.65 8.97
N GLN A 164 -20.17 -2.36 9.31
CA GLN A 164 -20.93 -1.28 8.67
C GLN A 164 -20.47 0.12 9.08
N LYS A 165 -19.78 0.27 10.21
CA LYS A 165 -19.38 1.60 10.70
C LYS A 165 -18.23 2.23 9.92
N TRP A 166 -17.29 1.43 9.43
CA TRP A 166 -16.13 1.95 8.71
C TRP A 166 -15.77 1.12 7.47
N LEU A 167 -15.55 -0.19 7.65
CA LEU A 167 -15.10 -1.07 6.56
C LEU A 167 -16.06 -1.02 5.37
N CYS A 168 -17.34 -1.27 5.62
CA CYS A 168 -18.38 -1.29 4.60
C CYS A 168 -18.99 0.10 4.39
N GLY A 169 -19.39 0.79 5.46
CA GLY A 169 -20.14 2.05 5.35
C GLY A 169 -19.34 3.25 4.81
N GLU A 170 -18.03 3.28 5.02
CA GLU A 170 -17.20 4.44 4.66
C GLU A 170 -16.12 4.09 3.63
N TRP A 171 -15.27 3.13 3.95
CA TRP A 171 -14.11 2.76 3.16
C TRP A 171 -14.55 2.06 1.86
N LEU A 172 -15.28 0.94 1.95
CA LEU A 172 -15.81 0.24 0.78
C LEU A 172 -16.72 1.13 -0.05
N SER A 173 -17.57 1.96 0.57
CA SER A 173 -18.39 2.95 -0.14
C SER A 173 -17.57 3.88 -1.04
N SER A 174 -16.36 4.24 -0.62
CA SER A 174 -15.45 5.06 -1.42
C SER A 174 -14.85 4.27 -2.58
N LEU A 175 -14.41 3.04 -2.33
CA LEU A 175 -13.86 2.15 -3.37
C LEU A 175 -14.94 1.69 -4.39
N ALA A 176 -16.20 1.64 -3.96
CA ALA A 176 -17.35 1.25 -4.78
C ALA A 176 -17.93 2.40 -5.61
N THR A 177 -17.39 3.61 -5.47
CA THR A 177 -17.90 4.81 -6.14
C THR A 177 -17.82 4.67 -7.66
N VAL A 178 -18.82 5.23 -8.34
CA VAL A 178 -19.00 5.20 -9.79
C VAL A 178 -19.13 6.63 -10.31
N ARG A 179 -18.84 6.82 -11.60
CA ARG A 179 -18.83 8.14 -12.24
C ARG A 179 -20.18 8.84 -12.12
N GLY A 180 -20.15 10.14 -11.86
CA GLY A 180 -21.33 11.01 -11.88
C GLY A 180 -22.34 10.79 -10.76
N LYS A 181 -22.07 9.90 -9.79
CA LYS A 181 -22.98 9.66 -8.65
C LYS A 181 -22.35 10.10 -7.31
N PRO A 182 -22.97 11.04 -6.59
CA PRO A 182 -22.51 11.43 -5.26
C PRO A 182 -22.87 10.37 -4.21
N SER A 183 -21.91 9.48 -3.90
CA SER A 183 -22.00 8.40 -2.90
C SER A 183 -23.11 7.38 -3.14
N LEU A 184 -23.01 6.21 -2.51
CA LEU A 184 -24.02 5.15 -2.62
C LEU A 184 -25.38 5.72 -2.20
N MET A 185 -26.34 5.77 -3.13
CA MET A 185 -27.72 6.08 -2.80
C MET A 185 -28.23 5.06 -1.77
N LEU A 186 -28.94 5.56 -0.76
CA LEU A 186 -29.61 4.76 0.26
C LEU A 186 -30.45 3.68 -0.45
N GLY A 187 -30.10 2.39 -0.25
CA GLY A 187 -30.78 1.25 -0.90
C GLY A 187 -30.02 0.58 -2.04
N SER A 188 -28.90 1.13 -2.53
CA SER A 188 -28.01 0.40 -3.44
C SER A 188 -27.25 -0.70 -2.69
N ARG A 189 -27.37 -1.96 -3.15
CA ARG A 189 -26.65 -3.10 -2.58
C ARG A 189 -25.15 -2.87 -2.74
N GLN A 190 -24.41 -2.81 -1.63
CA GLN A 190 -22.96 -2.69 -1.66
C GLN A 190 -22.34 -3.85 -2.44
N PRO A 191 -21.25 -3.61 -3.18
CA PRO A 191 -20.56 -4.69 -3.87
C PRO A 191 -20.01 -5.69 -2.86
N GLN A 192 -19.82 -6.94 -3.31
CA GLN A 192 -19.09 -7.93 -2.53
C GLN A 192 -17.67 -7.42 -2.26
N LEU A 193 -17.17 -7.67 -1.05
CA LEU A 193 -15.82 -7.33 -0.64
C LEU A 193 -15.01 -8.60 -0.43
N GLN A 194 -13.84 -8.68 -1.08
CA GLN A 194 -12.88 -9.78 -0.95
C GLN A 194 -11.56 -9.20 -0.45
N LEU A 195 -11.08 -9.69 0.69
CA LEU A 195 -9.85 -9.20 1.33
C LEU A 195 -8.78 -10.29 1.31
N ILE A 196 -7.68 -10.07 0.62
CA ILE A 196 -6.54 -11.00 0.57
C ILE A 196 -5.56 -10.63 1.69
N TYR A 197 -5.37 -11.57 2.61
CA TYR A 197 -4.39 -11.48 3.69
C TYR A 197 -3.84 -12.88 3.97
N PRO A 198 -2.52 -13.06 4.22
CA PRO A 198 -1.95 -14.39 4.42
C PRO A 198 -2.57 -15.15 5.60
N SER A 199 -2.95 -16.40 5.36
CA SER A 199 -3.32 -17.32 6.45
C SER A 199 -2.06 -17.79 7.19
N VAL A 200 -2.25 -18.40 8.36
CA VAL A 200 -1.17 -19.07 9.10
C VAL A 200 -0.45 -20.09 8.21
N ASN A 201 -1.20 -20.83 7.37
CA ASN A 201 -0.60 -21.80 6.46
C ASN A 201 0.19 -21.15 5.32
N ASN A 202 -0.27 -20.00 4.79
CA ASN A 202 0.50 -19.24 3.81
C ASN A 202 1.87 -18.81 4.38
N VAL A 203 1.90 -18.29 5.61
CA VAL A 203 3.16 -17.86 6.25
C VAL A 203 4.05 -19.07 6.55
N ARG A 204 3.50 -20.11 7.19
CA ARG A 204 4.24 -21.33 7.56
C ARG A 204 4.91 -22.00 6.35
N SER A 205 4.24 -22.03 5.19
CA SER A 205 4.75 -22.66 3.97
C SER A 205 5.51 -21.71 3.03
N SER A 206 5.70 -20.45 3.44
CA SER A 206 6.42 -19.45 2.67
C SER A 206 7.91 -19.79 2.50
N LEU A 207 8.61 -19.02 1.66
CA LEU A 207 10.06 -19.14 1.49
C LEU A 207 10.81 -18.80 2.79
N GLU A 208 10.34 -17.79 3.52
CA GLU A 208 10.95 -17.34 4.78
C GLU A 208 10.46 -18.13 6.01
N GLY A 209 9.40 -18.94 5.87
CA GLY A 209 8.77 -19.63 6.99
C GLY A 209 8.02 -18.68 7.91
N TYR A 210 7.95 -18.98 9.21
CA TYR A 210 7.33 -18.09 10.19
C TYR A 210 7.95 -16.68 10.28
N PRO A 211 9.28 -16.48 10.11
CA PRO A 211 9.89 -15.15 10.04
C PRO A 211 9.22 -14.16 9.07
N ALA A 212 8.65 -14.63 7.95
CA ALA A 212 7.90 -13.77 7.02
C ALA A 212 6.75 -13.02 7.73
N GLY A 213 6.17 -13.65 8.75
CA GLY A 213 5.11 -13.13 9.58
C GLY A 213 5.49 -11.90 10.40
N GLY A 214 6.78 -11.67 10.65
CA GLY A 214 7.27 -10.43 11.27
C GLY A 214 6.96 -9.19 10.43
N SER A 215 6.85 -9.34 9.10
CA SER A 215 6.46 -8.28 8.16
C SER A 215 4.95 -8.24 7.87
N LEU A 216 4.16 -9.02 8.60
CA LEU A 216 2.70 -9.10 8.49
C LEU A 216 2.03 -8.68 9.82
N PRO A 217 2.14 -7.41 10.24
CA PRO A 217 1.70 -7.01 11.57
C PRO A 217 0.17 -6.99 11.65
N TYR A 218 -0.38 -7.94 12.39
CA TYR A 218 -1.75 -7.97 12.85
C TYR A 218 -1.76 -8.57 14.26
N SER A 219 -2.11 -7.77 15.27
CA SER A 219 -2.04 -8.20 16.67
C SER A 219 -3.32 -8.87 17.14
N ILE A 220 -3.21 -9.80 18.09
CA ILE A 220 -4.33 -10.51 18.69
C ILE A 220 -5.31 -9.55 19.37
N ASN A 221 -4.79 -8.49 19.98
CA ASN A 221 -5.58 -7.44 20.60
C ASN A 221 -6.45 -6.67 19.60
N THR A 222 -5.99 -6.54 18.35
CA THR A 222 -6.77 -5.94 17.27
C THR A 222 -7.74 -6.96 16.69
N ALA A 223 -7.29 -8.20 16.45
CA ALA A 223 -8.12 -9.28 15.90
C ALA A 223 -9.36 -9.58 16.73
N ARG A 224 -9.22 -9.66 18.06
CA ARG A 224 -10.33 -9.92 19.00
C ARG A 224 -11.45 -8.88 18.92
N LYS A 225 -11.18 -7.65 18.47
CA LYS A 225 -12.16 -6.56 18.38
C LYS A 225 -13.01 -6.61 17.11
N GLN A 226 -12.65 -7.46 16.14
CA GLN A 226 -13.28 -7.48 14.81
C GLN A 226 -13.37 -8.90 14.23
N PRO A 227 -13.98 -9.87 14.95
CA PRO A 227 -14.08 -11.26 14.48
C PRO A 227 -14.89 -11.41 13.17
N TYR A 228 -15.76 -10.43 12.85
CA TYR A 228 -16.49 -10.41 11.58
C TYR A 228 -15.55 -10.36 10.36
N LEU A 229 -14.32 -9.86 10.52
CA LEU A 229 -13.40 -9.65 9.40
C LEU A 229 -13.06 -10.97 8.70
N ASN A 230 -13.00 -12.09 9.44
CA ASN A 230 -12.70 -13.41 8.90
C ASN A 230 -13.65 -13.82 7.75
N LYS A 231 -14.89 -13.33 7.73
CA LYS A 231 -15.87 -13.61 6.66
C LYS A 231 -15.50 -13.01 5.31
N PHE A 232 -14.57 -12.04 5.30
CA PHE A 232 -14.10 -11.37 4.09
C PHE A 232 -12.73 -11.88 3.63
N LEU A 233 -12.05 -12.71 4.43
CA LEU A 233 -10.66 -13.08 4.19
C LEU A 233 -10.50 -14.19 3.14
N HIS A 234 -9.49 -13.99 2.29
CA HIS A 234 -9.09 -14.86 1.20
C HIS A 234 -7.57 -15.09 1.32
N GLN A 235 -7.13 -16.28 0.93
CA GLN A 235 -5.75 -16.73 1.02
C GLN A 235 -4.86 -15.96 0.04
N TRP A 236 -3.58 -15.86 0.39
CA TRP A 236 -2.56 -15.43 -0.56
C TRP A 236 -2.29 -16.55 -1.58
N SER A 237 -2.42 -16.23 -2.87
CA SER A 237 -2.02 -17.11 -3.98
C SER A 237 -1.50 -16.27 -5.14
N ALA A 238 -0.37 -16.65 -5.71
CA ALA A 238 0.26 -15.98 -6.85
C ALA A 238 1.00 -17.01 -7.73
N SER A 239 0.34 -18.14 -7.99
CA SER A 239 0.88 -19.31 -8.67
C SER A 239 1.21 -18.99 -10.12
N ALA A 240 0.36 -18.22 -10.80
CA ALA A 240 0.59 -17.76 -12.18
C ALA A 240 1.84 -16.89 -12.32
N ARG A 241 2.36 -16.36 -11.20
CA ARG A 241 3.57 -15.53 -11.15
C ARG A 241 4.72 -16.19 -10.39
N GLY A 242 4.56 -17.47 -10.00
CA GLY A 242 5.56 -18.22 -9.23
C GLY A 242 5.83 -17.67 -7.82
N ARG A 243 4.88 -16.95 -7.23
CA ARG A 243 5.09 -16.17 -5.99
C ARG A 243 4.16 -16.54 -4.84
N THR A 244 3.43 -17.65 -4.92
CA THR A 244 2.56 -18.14 -3.82
C THR A 244 3.32 -18.32 -2.51
N ARG A 245 4.60 -18.71 -2.56
CA ARG A 245 5.45 -18.87 -1.37
C ARG A 245 6.18 -17.59 -0.96
N ALA A 246 6.12 -16.51 -1.74
CA ALA A 246 6.69 -15.22 -1.37
C ALA A 246 5.62 -14.39 -0.64
N SER A 247 5.81 -14.15 0.66
CA SER A 247 4.83 -13.43 1.47
C SER A 247 4.61 -12.00 0.94
N PRO A 248 3.35 -11.52 0.85
CA PRO A 248 3.09 -10.22 0.26
C PRO A 248 3.40 -9.08 1.22
N HIS A 249 4.27 -8.16 0.80
CA HIS A 249 4.40 -6.84 1.45
C HIS A 249 3.81 -5.71 0.60
N ILE A 250 3.47 -5.97 -0.66
CA ILE A 250 2.67 -5.08 -1.50
C ILE A 250 1.27 -4.84 -0.89
N LYS A 251 0.67 -3.69 -1.20
CA LYS A 251 -0.75 -3.42 -0.96
C LYS A 251 -1.41 -2.98 -2.26
N THR A 252 -2.51 -3.62 -2.60
CA THR A 252 -3.25 -3.32 -3.83
C THR A 252 -4.74 -3.32 -3.60
N TYR A 253 -5.46 -2.54 -4.39
CA TYR A 253 -6.91 -2.46 -4.37
C TYR A 253 -7.41 -2.42 -5.80
N THR A 254 -8.50 -3.12 -6.09
CA THR A 254 -9.07 -3.16 -7.44
C THR A 254 -10.57 -3.49 -7.39
N ARG A 255 -11.25 -3.34 -8.52
CA ARG A 255 -12.63 -3.78 -8.72
C ARG A 255 -12.69 -4.62 -9.98
N THR A 256 -13.15 -5.86 -9.84
CA THR A 256 -13.02 -6.91 -10.86
C THR A 256 -14.38 -7.29 -11.41
N SER A 257 -14.43 -7.75 -12.66
CA SER A 257 -15.63 -8.37 -13.21
C SER A 257 -15.95 -9.68 -12.47
N PRO A 258 -17.22 -10.14 -12.44
CA PRO A 258 -17.58 -11.37 -11.72
C PRO A 258 -16.82 -12.62 -12.17
N ASP A 259 -16.42 -12.67 -13.45
CA ASP A 259 -15.59 -13.73 -14.05
C ASP A 259 -14.07 -13.47 -13.91
N CYS A 260 -13.68 -12.38 -13.25
CA CYS A 260 -12.30 -11.93 -13.05
C CYS A 260 -11.48 -11.70 -14.34
N SER A 261 -12.13 -11.54 -15.50
CA SER A 261 -11.45 -11.29 -16.78
C SER A 261 -11.07 -9.83 -17.00
N ARG A 262 -11.71 -8.89 -16.27
CA ARG A 262 -11.56 -7.44 -16.45
C ARG A 262 -11.42 -6.68 -15.12
N LEU A 263 -10.70 -5.56 -15.15
CA LEU A 263 -10.59 -4.59 -14.05
C LEU A 263 -11.21 -3.25 -14.43
N ALA A 264 -11.98 -2.66 -13.53
CA ALA A 264 -12.47 -1.29 -13.70
C ALA A 264 -11.40 -0.24 -13.35
N TRP A 265 -10.49 -0.58 -12.44
CA TRP A 265 -9.38 0.26 -11.98
C TRP A 265 -8.42 -0.58 -11.13
N PHE A 266 -7.19 -0.10 -10.96
CA PHE A 266 -6.20 -0.76 -10.10
C PHE A 266 -5.40 0.28 -9.31
N LEU A 267 -5.18 0.03 -8.03
CA LEU A 267 -4.37 0.87 -7.15
C LEU A 267 -3.27 0.03 -6.52
N VAL A 268 -2.04 0.55 -6.53
CA VAL A 268 -0.92 0.07 -5.72
C VAL A 268 -0.48 1.19 -4.77
N THR A 269 -0.27 0.87 -3.49
CA THR A 269 -0.05 1.87 -2.45
C THR A 269 0.76 1.32 -1.28
N SER A 270 1.22 2.19 -0.39
CA SER A 270 1.74 1.84 0.94
C SER A 270 0.61 1.57 1.96
N ALA A 271 -0.60 2.10 1.71
CA ALA A 271 -1.70 2.06 2.67
C ALA A 271 -2.21 0.62 2.90
N ASN A 272 -2.06 0.14 4.14
CA ASN A 272 -2.69 -1.09 4.63
C ASN A 272 -4.17 -0.87 4.98
N LEU A 273 -4.90 -1.95 5.31
CA LEU A 273 -6.29 -1.85 5.76
C LEU A 273 -6.38 -1.28 7.18
N SER A 274 -6.37 0.05 7.29
CA SER A 274 -6.48 0.75 8.57
C SER A 274 -7.10 2.14 8.44
N LYS A 275 -7.75 2.59 9.53
CA LYS A 275 -8.22 3.98 9.69
C LYS A 275 -7.08 4.98 9.70
N ALA A 276 -5.91 4.59 10.20
CA ALA A 276 -4.72 5.45 10.27
C ALA A 276 -4.21 5.84 8.88
N ALA A 277 -4.19 4.86 7.97
CA ALA A 277 -3.75 5.01 6.59
C ALA A 277 -4.82 5.68 5.71
N TRP A 278 -6.05 5.17 5.73
CA TRP A 278 -7.11 5.60 4.80
C TRP A 278 -7.92 6.79 5.28
N GLY A 279 -7.96 7.03 6.59
CA GLY A 279 -8.80 8.03 7.23
C GLY A 279 -10.10 7.47 7.79
N ALA A 280 -10.67 8.18 8.75
CA ALA A 280 -12.01 7.93 9.28
C ALA A 280 -12.76 9.26 9.49
N LEU A 281 -14.02 9.29 9.08
CA LEU A 281 -14.90 10.43 9.25
C LEU A 281 -15.23 10.65 10.73
N GLU A 282 -15.07 11.88 11.19
CA GLU A 282 -15.43 12.36 12.52
C GLU A 282 -16.51 13.47 12.40
N LYS A 283 -17.13 13.83 13.52
CA LYS A 283 -18.11 14.94 13.60
C LYS A 283 -19.20 14.82 12.51
N ASN A 284 -19.88 13.68 12.44
CA ASN A 284 -20.95 13.40 11.47
C ASN A 284 -20.54 13.64 10.01
N GLY A 285 -19.30 13.31 9.64
CA GLY A 285 -18.81 13.44 8.27
C GLY A 285 -18.25 14.81 7.91
N ALA A 286 -18.25 15.78 8.85
CA ALA A 286 -17.70 17.11 8.61
C ALA A 286 -16.17 17.10 8.48
N GLN A 287 -15.50 16.11 9.07
CA GLN A 287 -14.04 16.04 9.17
C GLN A 287 -13.53 14.64 8.83
N LEU A 288 -12.39 14.54 8.13
CA LEU A 288 -11.67 13.28 7.90
C LEU A 288 -10.38 13.29 8.74
N MET A 289 -10.19 12.30 9.61
CA MET A 289 -9.00 12.17 10.44
C MET A 289 -8.09 11.06 9.91
N ILE A 290 -6.84 11.42 9.59
CA ILE A 290 -5.76 10.54 9.12
C ILE A 290 -4.59 10.62 10.10
N ARG A 291 -3.90 9.49 10.34
CA ARG A 291 -2.78 9.42 11.29
C ARG A 291 -1.43 9.11 10.64
N SER A 292 -1.42 8.62 9.41
CA SER A 292 -0.20 8.18 8.71
C SER A 292 0.03 8.96 7.42
N TYR A 293 1.31 9.04 7.03
CA TYR A 293 1.67 9.37 5.65
C TYR A 293 1.56 8.10 4.80
N GLU A 294 0.87 8.18 3.68
CA GLU A 294 0.77 7.08 2.70
C GLU A 294 0.82 7.66 1.30
N ILE A 295 1.27 6.87 0.32
CA ILE A 295 1.21 7.26 -1.09
C ILE A 295 0.99 6.04 -1.97
N GLY A 296 0.26 6.24 -3.06
CA GLY A 296 0.01 5.23 -4.08
C GLY A 296 -0.39 5.85 -5.40
N VAL A 297 -0.43 5.01 -6.43
CA VAL A 297 -0.81 5.39 -7.78
C VAL A 297 -1.99 4.56 -8.27
N LEU A 298 -3.03 5.27 -8.73
CA LEU A 298 -4.25 4.71 -9.28
C LEU A 298 -4.18 4.72 -10.81
N PHE A 299 -4.49 3.57 -11.39
CA PHE A 299 -4.61 3.32 -12.82
C PHE A 299 -6.10 3.28 -13.19
N LEU A 300 -6.50 4.10 -14.16
CA LEU A 300 -7.83 4.07 -14.77
C LEU A 300 -7.70 3.75 -16.27
N PRO A 301 -8.54 2.87 -16.84
CA PRO A 301 -8.45 2.43 -18.23
C PRO A 301 -8.31 3.58 -19.25
N GLN A 302 -9.14 4.61 -19.12
CA GLN A 302 -9.15 5.73 -20.06
C GLN A 302 -7.86 6.57 -20.09
N ASP A 303 -7.08 6.59 -19.01
CA ASP A 303 -5.78 7.28 -19.02
C ASP A 303 -4.75 6.47 -19.81
N PHE A 304 -5.02 5.18 -20.03
CA PHE A 304 -4.19 4.24 -20.75
C PHE A 304 -4.61 3.99 -22.21
N GLY A 305 -5.66 4.67 -22.69
CA GLY A 305 -6.21 4.49 -24.05
C GLY A 305 -7.20 3.32 -24.16
N GLU A 306 -7.61 2.76 -23.03
CA GLU A 306 -8.63 1.71 -22.94
C GLU A 306 -10.00 2.35 -22.67
N ASP A 307 -11.09 1.79 -23.22
CA ASP A 307 -12.42 2.41 -23.11
C ASP A 307 -12.92 2.49 -21.67
N THR A 308 -13.03 1.34 -21.00
CA THR A 308 -13.71 1.25 -19.69
C THR A 308 -13.12 0.23 -18.73
N THR A 309 -12.29 -0.70 -19.19
CA THR A 309 -11.72 -1.77 -18.37
C THR A 309 -10.34 -2.17 -18.85
N PHE A 310 -9.48 -2.64 -17.95
CA PHE A 310 -8.29 -3.38 -18.32
C PHE A 310 -8.59 -4.88 -18.46
N ALA A 311 -8.01 -5.55 -19.44
CA ALA A 311 -8.05 -7.01 -19.55
C ALA A 311 -7.05 -7.67 -18.57
N VAL A 312 -7.37 -8.86 -18.03
CA VAL A 312 -6.50 -9.58 -17.08
C VAL A 312 -6.06 -10.95 -17.62
N ASN A 313 -6.97 -11.67 -18.26
CA ASN A 313 -6.73 -12.99 -18.82
C ASN A 313 -7.35 -13.07 -20.21
N THR A 314 -6.69 -12.45 -21.19
CA THR A 314 -7.16 -12.45 -22.59
C THR A 314 -6.04 -12.84 -23.53
N SER A 315 -6.40 -13.56 -24.59
CA SER A 315 -5.49 -13.95 -25.68
C SER A 315 -5.21 -12.81 -26.67
N CYS A 316 -6.00 -11.73 -26.66
CA CYS A 316 -6.03 -10.73 -27.73
C CYS A 316 -5.35 -9.39 -27.40
N SER A 317 -4.95 -9.14 -26.15
CA SER A 317 -4.28 -7.90 -25.73
C SER A 317 -3.30 -8.15 -24.58
N GLU A 318 -2.34 -7.24 -24.39
CA GLU A 318 -1.43 -7.31 -23.24
C GLU A 318 -2.24 -7.14 -21.94
N PRO A 319 -2.30 -8.16 -21.08
CA PRO A 319 -3.13 -8.10 -19.88
C PRO A 319 -2.49 -7.21 -18.82
N PHE A 320 -3.34 -6.52 -18.05
CA PHE A 320 -2.91 -5.78 -16.87
C PHE A 320 -2.24 -6.74 -15.88
N PRO A 321 -1.01 -6.45 -15.44
CA PRO A 321 -0.21 -7.42 -14.71
C PRO A 321 -0.64 -7.44 -13.23
N ILE A 322 -1.68 -8.18 -12.86
CA ILE A 322 -2.03 -8.40 -11.44
C ILE A 322 -0.96 -9.29 -10.75
N PRO A 323 -0.55 -9.00 -9.49
CA PRO A 323 0.49 -9.76 -8.79
C PRO A 323 0.07 -11.09 -8.18
N TYR A 324 -1.23 -11.37 -8.10
CA TYR A 324 -1.82 -12.55 -7.47
C TYR A 324 -2.86 -13.19 -8.39
N ASP A 325 -3.25 -14.41 -8.05
CA ASP A 325 -4.22 -15.18 -8.82
C ASP A 325 -5.64 -14.63 -8.60
N LEU A 326 -6.46 -14.70 -9.64
CA LEU A 326 -7.89 -14.44 -9.59
C LEU A 326 -8.68 -15.67 -10.07
N PRO A 327 -9.88 -15.95 -9.54
CA PRO A 327 -10.51 -15.27 -8.40
C PRO A 327 -9.76 -15.51 -7.07
N PRO A 328 -9.86 -14.62 -6.07
CA PRO A 328 -9.26 -14.88 -4.75
C PRO A 328 -9.82 -16.15 -4.13
N LEU A 329 -8.94 -16.98 -3.56
CA LEU A 329 -9.34 -18.22 -2.89
C LEU A 329 -9.85 -17.92 -1.48
N PRO A 330 -11.12 -18.18 -1.12
CA PRO A 330 -11.61 -17.96 0.24
C PRO A 330 -10.82 -18.76 1.28
N TYR A 331 -10.79 -18.28 2.52
CA TYR A 331 -10.28 -19.07 3.64
C TYR A 331 -11.10 -20.36 3.79
N GLY A 332 -10.41 -21.49 3.99
CA GLY A 332 -11.04 -22.74 4.37
C GLY A 332 -11.58 -22.70 5.80
N THR A 333 -12.36 -23.71 6.19
CA THR A 333 -13.02 -23.79 7.51
C THR A 333 -12.03 -23.71 8.68
N ASN A 334 -10.81 -24.21 8.48
CA ASN A 334 -9.76 -24.25 9.49
C ASN A 334 -8.68 -23.17 9.29
N ASP A 335 -8.79 -22.35 8.25
CA ASP A 335 -7.84 -21.26 8.04
C ASP A 335 -8.03 -20.16 9.08
N GLN A 336 -6.91 -19.65 9.57
CA GLN A 336 -6.86 -18.50 10.44
C GLN A 336 -5.95 -17.44 9.82
N PRO A 337 -6.25 -16.15 9.99
CA PRO A 337 -5.33 -15.10 9.58
C PRO A 337 -4.02 -15.23 10.36
N TRP A 338 -2.91 -14.87 9.74
CA TRP A 338 -1.66 -14.68 10.48
C TRP A 338 -1.83 -13.58 11.54
N VAL A 339 -1.47 -13.91 12.78
CA VAL A 339 -1.48 -12.99 13.93
C VAL A 339 -0.09 -13.02 14.57
N VAL A 340 0.63 -11.91 14.48
CA VAL A 340 2.08 -11.86 14.70
C VAL A 340 2.50 -12.17 16.14
N ASP A 341 1.64 -11.88 17.11
CA ASP A 341 1.89 -12.02 18.55
C ASP A 341 1.25 -13.28 19.17
N LEU A 342 0.82 -14.25 18.35
CA LEU A 342 0.42 -15.59 18.81
C LEU A 342 1.54 -16.62 18.60
N PRO A 343 1.72 -17.60 19.50
CA PRO A 343 2.64 -18.70 19.28
C PRO A 343 2.09 -19.73 18.27
N TYR A 344 2.93 -20.20 17.36
CA TYR A 344 2.64 -21.30 16.42
C TYR A 344 3.68 -22.42 16.60
N VAL A 345 3.37 -23.35 17.51
CA VAL A 345 4.31 -24.42 17.95
C VAL A 345 3.94 -25.82 17.48
N ASN A 346 2.70 -26.00 16.99
CA ASN A 346 2.16 -27.32 16.68
C ASN A 346 2.67 -27.89 15.35
N LYS A 347 3.14 -27.04 14.44
CA LYS A 347 3.66 -27.45 13.12
C LYS A 347 4.90 -26.63 12.78
N PRO A 348 6.00 -27.28 12.35
CA PRO A 348 7.16 -26.54 11.85
C PRO A 348 6.84 -25.80 10.55
N ASP A 349 7.57 -24.73 10.30
CA ASP A 349 7.61 -24.03 9.01
C ASP A 349 8.50 -24.74 7.99
N SER A 350 8.73 -24.07 6.85
CA SER A 350 9.60 -24.52 5.76
C SER A 350 11.07 -24.72 6.14
N HIS A 351 11.51 -24.24 7.31
CA HIS A 351 12.86 -24.35 7.84
C HIS A 351 12.95 -25.27 9.07
N GLY A 352 11.86 -25.94 9.44
CA GLY A 352 11.82 -26.78 10.64
C GLY A 352 11.65 -25.99 11.95
N CYS A 353 11.37 -24.69 11.87
CA CYS A 353 11.26 -23.80 13.03
C CYS A 353 9.80 -23.62 13.49
N VAL A 354 9.64 -23.18 14.73
CA VAL A 354 8.36 -22.75 15.32
C VAL A 354 8.36 -21.25 15.56
N TRP A 355 7.18 -20.65 15.67
CA TRP A 355 7.04 -19.23 16.02
C TRP A 355 6.64 -19.06 17.48
N GLN A 356 7.47 -18.38 18.26
CA GLN A 356 7.20 -18.02 19.64
C GLN A 356 7.63 -16.56 19.83
N PRO A 357 6.72 -15.59 19.60
CA PRO A 357 7.02 -14.19 19.81
C PRO A 357 7.24 -13.96 21.31
N SER A 358 8.17 -13.04 21.62
CA SER A 358 8.59 -12.73 23.00
C SER A 358 7.50 -12.08 23.84
#